data_AF-A0A1G3D7Q9-F1
#
_entry.id   AF-A0A1G3D7Q9-F1
#
_cell.length_a   1.000
_cell.length_b   1.000
_cell.length_c   1.000
_cell.angle_alpha   90.00
_cell.angle_beta   90.00
_cell.angle_gamma   90.00
#
_symmetry.space_group_name_H-M   'P 1'
#
loop_
_entity.id
_entity.type
_entity.pdbx_description
1 polymer ?
#
loop_
_entity_poly.entity_id
_entity_poly.type
_entity_poly.pdbx_seq_one_letter_code
_entity_poly.pdbx_strand_id
1 'polypeptide(L)' 'MFSLKNLYAAFKHVKKNKGKAGLDRVSIKQFESNLDVNIMSIHQELKTAIYPMFRKEITKVKSGKHL' A
#
# COMPACT_ATOMS: atom_id res chain seq x y z
N MET A 1 10.45 -5.68 -14.76
CA MET A 1 10.08 -4.28 -14.44
C MET A 1 8.58 -4.24 -14.15
N PHE A 2 8.13 -3.55 -13.10
CA PHE A 2 6.70 -3.53 -12.75
C PHE A 2 5.89 -2.72 -13.77
N SER A 3 4.71 -3.21 -14.17
CA SER A 3 3.83 -2.51 -15.10
C SER A 3 3.01 -1.44 -14.35
N LEU A 4 2.97 -0.20 -14.86
CA LEU A 4 2.15 0.88 -14.32
C LEU A 4 0.68 0.46 -14.18
N LYS A 5 0.14 -0.26 -15.17
CA LYS A 5 -1.24 -0.78 -15.14
C LYS A 5 -1.49 -1.66 -13.92
N ASN A 6 -0.51 -2.45 -13.50
CA ASN A 6 -0.64 -3.31 -12.31
C ASN A 6 -0.64 -2.49 -11.02
N LEU A 7 0.13 -1.39 -10.95
CA LEU A 7 0.14 -0.50 -9.79
C LEU A 7 -1.20 0.22 -9.61
N TYR A 8 -1.82 0.68 -10.71
CA TYR A 8 -3.18 1.24 -10.66
C TYR A 8 -4.21 0.20 -10.21
N ALA A 9 -4.13 -1.04 -10.71
CA ALA A 9 -5.02 -2.12 -10.29
C ALA A 9 -4.86 -2.45 -8.80
N ALA A 10 -3.61 -2.51 -8.32
CA ALA A 10 -3.31 -2.72 -6.90
C ALA A 10 -3.88 -1.61 -6.02
N PHE A 11 -3.75 -0.34 -6.42
CA PHE A 11 -4.35 0.79 -5.70
C PHE A 11 -5.87 0.66 -5.59
N LYS A 12 -6.56 0.24 -6.66
CA LYS A 12 -8.01 -0.01 -6.63
C LYS A 12 -8.39 -1.08 -5.60
N HIS A 13 -7.60 -2.14 -5.46
CA HIS A 13 -7.83 -3.16 -4.44
C HIS A 13 -7.60 -2.62 -3.02
N VAL A 14 -6.55 -1.84 -2.79
CA VAL A 14 -6.28 -1.20 -1.49
C VAL A 14 -7.40 -0.24 -1.10
N LYS A 15 -7.90 0.56 -2.05
CA LYS A 15 -9.03 1.46 -1.85
C LYS A 15 -10.29 0.72 -1.43
N LYS A 16 -10.60 -0.42 -2.07
CA LYS A 16 -11.75 -1.27 -1.71
C LYS A 16 -11.64 -1.85 -0.30
N ASN A 17 -10.44 -2.17 0.15
CA ASN A 17 -10.19 -2.74 1.47
C ASN A 17 -10.24 -1.72 2.62
N LYS A 18 -10.61 -0.45 2.34
CA LYS A 18 -10.72 0.64 3.33
C LYS A 18 -9.48 0.74 4.23
N GLY A 19 -8.30 0.56 3.62
CA GLY A 19 -7.02 0.31 4.29
C GLY A 19 -6.85 0.96 5.66
N LYS A 20 -6.45 0.16 6.65
CA LYS A 20 -5.95 0.69 7.93
C LYS A 20 -4.81 1.66 7.64
N ALA A 21 -4.81 2.82 8.31
CA ALA A 21 -3.80 3.85 8.11
C ALA A 21 -2.39 3.26 8.15
N GLY A 22 -1.60 3.58 7.13
CA GLY A 22 -0.17 3.24 7.06
C GLY A 22 0.60 3.85 8.22
N LEU A 23 1.87 3.44 8.36
CA LEU A 23 2.76 4.06 9.36
C LEU A 23 2.98 5.56 9.08
N ASP A 24 2.95 5.92 7.80
CA ASP A 24 3.13 7.26 7.25
C ASP A 24 1.93 8.21 7.46
N ARG A 25 0.85 7.74 8.10
CA ARG A 25 -0.39 8.50 8.34
C ARG A 25 -1.01 9.09 7.06
N VAL A 26 -0.62 8.60 5.88
CA VAL A 26 -1.21 9.01 4.61
C VAL A 26 -2.53 8.27 4.43
N SER A 27 -3.63 9.02 4.36
CA SER A 27 -4.94 8.45 4.07
C SER A 27 -5.07 8.09 2.59
N ILE A 28 -5.96 7.16 2.27
CA ILE A 28 -6.29 6.82 0.87
C ILE A 28 -6.72 8.06 0.07
N LYS A 29 -7.45 8.99 0.70
CA LYS A 29 -7.86 10.26 0.05
C LYS A 29 -6.66 11.15 -0.31
N GLN A 30 -5.70 11.30 0.60
CA GLN A 30 -4.48 12.08 0.35
C GLN A 30 -3.60 11.43 -0.73
N PHE A 31 -3.54 10.10 -0.74
CA PHE A 31 -2.83 9.38 -1.80
C PHE A 31 -3.53 9.54 -3.16
N GLU A 32 -4.86 9.50 -3.19
CA GLU A 32 -5.65 9.60 -4.42
C GLU A 32 -5.65 10.99 -5.04
N SER A 33 -5.52 12.07 -4.24
CA SER A 33 -5.52 13.44 -4.76
C SER A 33 -4.39 13.70 -5.76
N ASN A 34 -3.28 12.96 -5.65
CA ASN A 34 -2.14 13.02 -6.57
C ASN A 34 -1.77 11.61 -7.09
N LEU A 35 -2.77 10.81 -7.47
CA LEU A 35 -2.60 9.39 -7.77
C LEU A 35 -1.47 9.10 -8.78
N ASP A 36 -1.43 9.83 -9.89
CA ASP A 36 -0.45 9.57 -10.95
C ASP A 36 0.98 9.86 -10.50
N VAL A 37 1.19 10.98 -9.81
CA VAL A 37 2.49 11.36 -9.23
C VAL A 37 2.96 10.30 -8.23
N ASN A 38 2.07 9.86 -7.35
CA ASN A 38 2.39 8.86 -6.33
C ASN A 38 2.71 7.49 -6.96
N ILE A 39 1.95 7.04 -7.96
CA ILE A 39 2.24 5.79 -8.68
C ILE A 39 3.56 5.88 -9.46
N MET A 40 3.86 7.03 -10.07
CA MET A 40 5.13 7.25 -10.77
C MET A 40 6.33 7.24 -9.82
N SER A 41 6.23 7.89 -8.65
CA SER A 41 7.29 7.87 -7.62
C SER A 41 7.59 6.44 -7.17
N ILE A 42 6.55 5.68 -6.81
CA ILE A 42 6.69 4.27 -6.41
C ILE A 42 7.33 3.45 -7.53
N HIS A 43 6.91 3.65 -8.78
CA HIS A 43 7.48 2.95 -9.92
C HIS A 43 8.97 3.27 -10.11
N GLN A 44 9.40 4.52 -9.89
CA GLN A 44 10.81 4.89 -9.93
C GLN A 44 11.60 4.28 -8.75
N GLU A 45 11.09 4.37 -7.54
CA GLU A 45 11.75 3.83 -6.34
C GLU A 45 11.88 2.30 -6.38
N LEU A 46 10.88 1.61 -6.95
CA LEU A 46 10.94 0.16 -7.17
C LEU A 46 11.95 -0.22 -8.26
N LYS A 47 12.16 0.63 -9.28
CA LYS A 47 13.20 0.41 -10.30
C LYS A 47 14.59 0.57 -9.75
N THR A 48 14.79 1.53 -8.85
CA THR A 48 16.08 1.82 -8.24
C THR A 48 16.39 0.91 -7.06
N ALA A 49 15.45 0.05 -6.64
CA ALA A 49 15.54 -0.82 -5.47
C ALA A 49 15.77 -0.07 -4.15
N ILE A 50 15.39 1.22 -4.10
CA ILE A 50 15.57 2.08 -2.92
C ILE A 50 14.30 2.07 -2.04
N TYR A 51 13.23 1.39 -2.46
CA TYR A 51 11.99 1.38 -1.70
C TYR A 51 12.18 0.73 -0.30
N PRO A 52 12.01 1.49 0.80
CA PRO A 52 12.27 0.98 2.14
C PRO A 52 11.22 -0.06 2.56
N MET A 53 11.67 -1.26 2.93
CA MET A 53 10.80 -2.30 3.49
C MET A 53 10.57 -2.06 4.99
N PHE A 54 9.43 -1.50 5.36
CA PHE A 54 9.04 -1.38 6.76
C PHE A 54 8.37 -2.67 7.25
N ARG A 55 9.05 -3.38 8.15
CA ARG A 55 8.50 -4.59 8.80
C ARG A 55 7.62 -4.18 9.98
N LYS A 56 6.32 -4.48 9.91
CA LYS A 56 5.43 -4.41 11.09
C LYS A 56 5.37 -5.77 11.75
N GLU A 57 5.69 -5.84 13.04
CA GLU A 57 5.45 -7.02 13.87
C GLU A 57 3.95 -7.06 14.20
N ILE A 58 3.25 -8.08 13.71
CA ILE A 58 1.82 -8.24 13.93
C ILE A 58 1.65 -9.34 14.98
N THR A 59 1.18 -8.99 16.18
CA THR A 59 0.75 -9.97 17.17
C THR A 59 -0.49 -10.69 16.64
N LYS A 60 -0.35 -11.97 16.28
CA LYS A 60 -1.50 -12.84 16.03
C LYS A 60 -2.24 -13.04 17.35
N VAL A 61 -3.37 -12.36 17.55
CA VAL A 61 -4.35 -12.78 18.56
C VAL A 61 -4.88 -14.16 18.15
N LYS A 62 -4.66 -15.17 18.99
CA LYS A 62 -5.30 -16.49 18.84
C LYS A 62 -6.81 -16.27 18.96
N SER A 63 -7.53 -16.24 17.83
CA SER A 63 -8.98 -16.24 17.82
C SER A 63 -9.44 -17.60 18.34
N GLY A 64 -9.88 -17.63 19.59
CA GLY A 64 -10.53 -18.79 20.19
C GLY A 64 -11.89 -19.05 19.54
N LYS A 65 -12.16 -20.34 19.30
CA LYS A 65 -13.45 -21.02 19.07
C LYS A 65 -14.63 -20.12 18.70
N HIS A 66 -15.06 -20.22 17.44
CA HIS A 66 -16.50 -20.20 17.18
C HIS A 66 -17.05 -21.57 17.54
N LEU A 67 -18.22 -21.55 18.18
CA LEU A 67 -18.96 -22.62 18.85
C LEU A 67 -18.90 -23.98 18.15
#